data_AF-A0A2P4X0V1-F1
#
_entry.id   AF-A0A2P4X0V1-F1
#
_cell.length_a   1.000
_cell.length_b   1.000
_cell.length_c   1.000
_cell.angle_alpha   90.00
_cell.angle_beta   90.00
_cell.angle_gamma   90.00
#
_symmetry.space_group_name_H-M   'P 1'
#
loop_
_entity.id
_entity.type
_entity.pdbx_description
1 polymer ?
#
loop_
_entity_poly.entity_id
_entity_poly.type
_entity_poly.pdbx_seq_one_letter_code
_entity_poly.pdbx_strand_id
1 'polypeptide(L)'
;RLAIRSLGICGVMHGIVWWRCSGIRQAMCELLSERDSGIASAKTWPWSTYITFLDQRCTPSMLTKWRAKIQLANTTATAIPFGIEALDVCASTSPIASGYGLATFAYMMERRPHDIIEFDACGTIQDFVAYALCGHSIPAQNCMDVTDAFSWGGFDINTKTWNHHTVQALGLPAHMLPAVKAPGAIIGQSSDVAAVLGLPHGKPVYLAMGDHPCAVMTTIAQTRGPADLNLSRTSVLSIGSASQLAMVLTEDDATQLKQSRGSCSLSFEVRPFLSENWYLGVAGSLSGGNIFAWFVKQCQAWSRQLAVDPTAEHLSDDATYARLISLGGTKLDTDLRFSPTLYGEWASPDVRGSIEQLRISNWSLGDISASICRGLVDNIFSMVPEDLRTDLLQQPLLKYFLGQKLAHPSQLSIQSTADAAVGVAFIPSLLQK
;
A
#
# COMPACT_ATOMS: atom_id res chain seq x y z
N ARG A 1 8.70 -29.86 -7.07
CA ARG A 1 9.08 -28.88 -8.13
C ARG A 1 8.28 -29.09 -9.43
N LEU A 2 8.07 -30.32 -9.91
CA LEU A 2 7.32 -30.60 -11.17
C LEU A 2 5.85 -30.15 -11.17
N ALA A 3 5.22 -29.96 -10.00
CA ALA A 3 3.82 -29.54 -9.87
C ALA A 3 3.59 -28.01 -10.05
N ILE A 4 4.64 -27.19 -10.03
CA ILE A 4 4.50 -25.73 -10.18
C ILE A 4 4.23 -25.41 -11.66
N ARG A 5 3.10 -24.74 -11.92
CA ARG A 5 2.64 -24.39 -13.28
C ARG A 5 3.10 -23.01 -13.73
N SER A 6 3.20 -22.06 -12.79
CA SER A 6 3.56 -20.67 -13.03
C SER A 6 4.10 -20.04 -11.76
N LEU A 7 4.69 -18.85 -11.88
CA LEU A 7 5.20 -18.04 -10.78
C LEU A 7 4.46 -16.69 -10.76
N GLY A 8 4.10 -16.22 -9.55
CA GLY A 8 3.55 -14.90 -9.30
C GLY A 8 4.26 -14.28 -8.10
N ILE A 9 4.45 -12.96 -8.12
CA ILE A 9 5.25 -12.23 -7.14
C ILE A 9 4.47 -11.00 -6.73
N CYS A 10 4.30 -10.80 -5.43
CA CYS A 10 3.78 -9.56 -4.88
C CYS A 10 4.79 -8.90 -3.94
N GLY A 11 4.69 -7.60 -3.77
CA GLY A 11 5.58 -6.85 -2.89
C GLY A 11 5.00 -5.54 -2.41
N VAL A 12 5.72 -4.91 -1.50
CA VAL A 12 5.33 -3.62 -0.93
C VAL A 12 5.31 -2.57 -2.04
N MET A 13 4.18 -1.89 -2.18
CA MET A 13 3.95 -0.86 -3.21
C MET A 13 4.79 0.42 -2.99
N HIS A 14 4.69 1.35 -3.94
CA HIS A 14 5.24 2.73 -3.93
C HIS A 14 6.76 2.87 -4.03
N GLY A 15 7.54 2.00 -3.39
CA GLY A 15 8.98 2.12 -3.34
C GLY A 15 9.66 1.96 -4.70
N ILE A 16 10.94 2.33 -4.76
CA ILE A 16 11.74 2.34 -5.99
C ILE A 16 13.12 1.73 -5.77
N VAL A 17 13.55 0.94 -6.75
CA VAL A 17 14.92 0.47 -6.94
C VAL A 17 15.33 0.76 -8.37
N TRP A 18 16.58 1.16 -8.57
CA TRP A 18 17.20 1.33 -9.88
C TRP A 18 18.19 0.21 -10.14
N TRP A 19 18.35 -0.16 -11.40
CA TRP A 19 19.33 -1.18 -11.75
C TRP A 19 19.90 -1.04 -13.16
N ARG A 20 21.04 -1.70 -13.38
CA ARG A 20 21.72 -1.84 -14.66
C ARG A 20 21.37 -3.21 -15.25
N CYS A 21 20.54 -3.20 -16.27
CA CYS A 21 19.95 -4.39 -16.91
C CYS A 21 20.98 -5.45 -17.30
N SER A 22 22.13 -5.05 -17.84
CA SER A 22 23.17 -5.99 -18.32
C SER A 22 23.88 -6.77 -17.22
N GLY A 23 23.88 -6.26 -15.97
CA GLY A 23 24.58 -6.87 -14.84
C GLY A 23 23.74 -7.85 -14.01
N ILE A 24 22.42 -7.84 -14.15
CA ILE A 24 21.50 -8.52 -13.22
C ILE A 24 21.73 -10.02 -13.16
N ARG A 25 21.75 -10.70 -14.30
CA ARG A 25 21.84 -12.16 -14.35
C ARG A 25 23.11 -12.68 -13.66
N GLN A 26 24.25 -12.06 -13.96
CA GLN A 26 25.52 -12.43 -13.33
C GLN A 26 25.48 -12.19 -11.81
N ALA A 27 25.05 -11.00 -11.39
CA ALA A 27 24.99 -10.63 -9.99
C ALA A 27 24.06 -11.53 -9.17
N MET A 28 22.92 -11.96 -9.73
CA MET A 28 22.00 -12.89 -9.04
C MET A 28 22.61 -14.27 -8.82
N CYS A 29 23.37 -14.79 -9.80
CA CYS A 29 24.09 -16.05 -9.64
C CYS A 29 25.18 -15.95 -8.56
N GLU A 30 25.88 -14.81 -8.50
CA GLU A 30 26.94 -14.56 -7.52
C GLU A 30 26.39 -14.40 -6.08
N LEU A 31 25.31 -13.63 -5.91
CA LEU A 31 24.68 -13.37 -4.61
C LEU A 31 24.32 -14.65 -3.86
N LEU A 32 23.80 -15.64 -4.57
CA LEU A 32 23.37 -16.91 -3.99
C LEU A 32 24.55 -17.85 -3.72
N SER A 33 25.60 -17.79 -4.55
CA SER A 33 26.85 -18.54 -4.32
C SER A 33 27.60 -18.02 -3.09
N GLU A 34 27.57 -16.71 -2.84
CA GLU A 34 28.24 -16.09 -1.69
C GLU A 34 27.54 -16.39 -0.36
N ARG A 35 26.21 -16.55 -0.37
CA ARG A 35 25.40 -16.91 0.81
C ARG A 35 25.85 -18.23 1.43
N ASP A 36 26.37 -19.14 0.62
CA ASP A 36 26.93 -20.43 1.06
C ASP A 36 28.39 -20.31 1.55
N SER A 37 29.10 -19.23 1.21
CA SER A 37 30.53 -19.05 1.47
C SER A 37 30.87 -18.15 2.68
N GLY A 38 29.94 -17.31 3.13
CA GLY A 38 30.09 -16.48 4.33
C GLY A 38 31.12 -15.33 4.23
N ILE A 39 31.67 -15.05 3.05
CA ILE A 39 32.67 -13.99 2.84
C ILE A 39 32.00 -12.73 2.28
N ALA A 40 31.93 -11.66 3.07
CA ALA A 40 31.43 -10.36 2.62
C ALA A 40 32.56 -9.57 1.92
N SER A 41 32.49 -9.48 0.59
CA SER A 41 33.30 -8.54 -0.20
C SER A 41 32.60 -7.18 -0.29
N ALA A 42 33.39 -6.09 -0.32
CA ALA A 42 32.89 -4.75 -0.63
C ALA A 42 32.56 -4.65 -2.13
N LYS A 43 31.48 -5.32 -2.53
CA LYS A 43 31.06 -5.47 -3.92
C LYS A 43 30.00 -4.44 -4.28
N THR A 44 30.18 -3.76 -5.41
CA THR A 44 29.17 -2.90 -6.01
C THR A 44 28.18 -3.77 -6.79
N TRP A 45 26.91 -3.73 -6.38
CA TRP A 45 25.83 -4.44 -7.07
C TRP A 45 25.32 -3.63 -8.27
N PRO A 46 24.82 -4.27 -9.34
CA PRO A 46 24.21 -3.57 -10.47
C PRO A 46 22.80 -3.05 -10.15
N TRP A 47 22.49 -2.79 -8.88
CA TRP A 47 21.24 -2.22 -8.40
C TRP A 47 21.51 -1.30 -7.21
N SER A 48 20.63 -0.31 -7.04
CA SER A 48 20.68 0.62 -5.93
C SER A 48 20.18 -0.02 -4.63
N THR A 49 20.40 0.68 -3.51
CA THR A 49 19.60 0.43 -2.30
C THR A 49 18.13 0.69 -2.61
N TYR A 50 17.24 -0.17 -2.09
CA TYR A 50 15.79 0.02 -2.19
C TYR A 50 15.34 1.21 -1.34
N ILE A 51 14.64 2.16 -1.94
CA ILE A 51 14.01 3.28 -1.23
C ILE A 51 12.54 2.95 -1.05
N THR A 52 12.12 2.78 0.21
CA THR A 52 10.78 2.31 0.58
C THR A 52 9.73 3.43 0.54
N PHE A 53 8.45 3.06 0.61
CA PHE A 53 7.32 3.98 0.74
C PHE A 53 7.37 4.90 1.98
N LEU A 54 8.17 4.57 3.00
CA LEU A 54 8.36 5.41 4.19
C LEU A 54 9.28 6.62 3.92
N ASP A 55 9.80 6.77 2.71
CA ASP A 55 10.70 7.85 2.35
C ASP A 55 10.02 9.23 2.45
N GLN A 56 10.60 10.11 3.28
CA GLN A 56 10.10 11.47 3.54
C GLN A 56 11.02 12.57 3.00
N ARG A 57 11.94 12.26 2.07
CA ARG A 57 12.87 13.27 1.53
C ARG A 57 12.15 14.33 0.69
N CYS A 58 11.00 13.97 0.13
CA CYS A 58 10.18 14.86 -0.69
C CYS A 58 9.30 15.75 0.20
N THR A 59 9.83 16.92 0.56
CA THR A 59 9.10 17.86 1.43
C THR A 59 7.79 18.37 0.78
N PRO A 60 6.80 18.81 1.58
CA PRO A 60 5.56 19.41 1.06
C PRO A 60 5.80 20.54 0.06
N SER A 61 6.81 21.39 0.30
CA SER A 61 7.16 22.51 -0.60
C SER A 61 7.62 22.03 -1.98
N MET A 62 8.38 20.93 -2.03
CA MET A 62 8.86 20.32 -3.28
C MET A 62 7.69 19.70 -4.04
N LEU A 63 6.83 18.95 -3.34
CA LEU A 63 5.64 18.35 -3.93
C LEU A 63 4.70 19.41 -4.51
N THR A 64 4.45 20.52 -3.81
CA THR A 64 3.65 21.64 -4.33
C THR A 64 4.25 22.23 -5.60
N LYS A 65 5.58 22.45 -5.62
CA LYS A 65 6.27 22.96 -6.82
C LYS A 65 6.16 22.00 -7.99
N TRP A 66 6.34 20.70 -7.78
CA TRP A 66 6.22 19.70 -8.83
C TRP A 66 4.79 19.55 -9.34
N ARG A 67 3.79 19.53 -8.45
CA ARG A 67 2.37 19.51 -8.84
C ARG A 67 2.01 20.73 -9.69
N ALA A 68 2.49 21.92 -9.34
CA ALA A 68 2.28 23.12 -10.15
C ALA A 68 2.93 23.03 -11.54
N LYS A 69 4.16 22.49 -11.64
CA LYS A 69 4.82 22.23 -12.94
C LYS A 69 4.02 21.24 -13.81
N ILE A 70 3.56 20.15 -13.21
CA ILE A 70 2.77 19.10 -13.88
C ILE A 70 1.44 19.68 -14.38
N GLN A 71 0.74 20.44 -13.53
CA GLN A 71 -0.51 21.10 -13.90
C GLN A 71 -0.30 22.04 -15.09
N LEU A 72 0.73 22.90 -15.05
CA LEU A 72 1.06 23.80 -16.16
C LEU A 72 1.34 23.02 -17.46
N ALA A 73 2.11 21.93 -17.39
CA ALA A 73 2.43 21.11 -18.55
C ALA A 73 1.18 20.44 -19.14
N ASN A 74 0.29 19.91 -18.30
CA ASN A 74 -0.96 19.29 -18.72
C ASN A 74 -1.93 20.31 -19.33
N THR A 75 -2.11 21.50 -18.74
CA THR A 75 -3.01 22.54 -19.26
C THR A 75 -2.51 23.13 -20.58
N THR A 76 -1.20 23.28 -20.75
CA THR A 76 -0.63 23.77 -22.02
C THR A 76 -0.87 22.78 -23.16
N ALA A 77 -0.86 21.48 -22.87
CA ALA A 77 -1.12 20.43 -23.86
C ALA A 77 -2.60 20.34 -24.28
N THR A 78 -3.53 20.68 -23.40
CA THR A 78 -4.98 20.65 -23.68
C THR A 78 -5.48 21.91 -24.40
N ALA A 79 -4.68 22.98 -24.46
CA ALA A 79 -5.04 24.27 -25.06
C ALA A 79 -4.60 24.40 -26.54
N ILE A 80 -5.15 23.61 -27.47
CA ILE A 80 -5.02 23.78 -28.95
C ILE A 80 -6.39 23.45 -29.61
N PRO A 81 -6.83 24.16 -30.68
CA PRO A 81 -8.19 24.68 -30.81
C PRO A 81 -9.13 23.73 -31.56
N PHE A 82 -10.32 23.48 -31.00
CA PHE A 82 -11.64 23.35 -31.64
C PHE A 82 -12.56 22.51 -30.74
N GLY A 83 -13.26 23.19 -29.83
CA GLY A 83 -14.67 22.89 -29.50
C GLY A 83 -15.09 21.50 -29.03
N ILE A 84 -14.18 20.67 -28.51
CA ILE A 84 -14.55 19.41 -27.82
C ILE A 84 -14.21 19.62 -26.34
N GLU A 85 -15.18 19.36 -25.44
CA GLU A 85 -15.00 19.44 -24.00
C GLU A 85 -13.71 18.73 -23.60
N ALA A 86 -12.79 19.46 -22.97
CA ALA A 86 -11.51 18.94 -22.55
C ALA A 86 -11.77 17.79 -21.55
N LEU A 87 -11.49 16.54 -21.94
CA LEU A 87 -11.26 15.50 -20.95
C LEU A 87 -10.18 16.05 -20.02
N ASP A 88 -10.52 16.18 -18.74
CA ASP A 88 -9.63 16.77 -17.75
C ASP A 88 -8.42 15.85 -17.52
N VAL A 89 -7.38 16.01 -18.36
CA VAL A 89 -6.10 15.28 -18.29
C VAL A 89 -5.45 15.46 -16.90
N CYS A 90 -5.79 16.54 -16.18
CA CYS A 90 -5.32 16.78 -14.83
C CYS A 90 -6.04 15.89 -13.78
N ALA A 91 -7.24 15.39 -14.08
CA ALA A 91 -8.01 14.48 -13.22
C ALA A 91 -7.76 12.99 -13.52
N SER A 92 -7.16 12.65 -14.67
CA SER A 92 -6.82 11.25 -15.03
C SER A 92 -5.49 10.77 -14.48
N THR A 93 -4.58 11.69 -14.15
CA THR A 93 -3.20 11.37 -13.78
C THR A 93 -3.06 11.17 -12.27
N SER A 94 -2.42 10.08 -11.85
CA SER A 94 -2.22 9.79 -10.43
C SER A 94 -1.31 10.82 -9.75
N PRO A 95 -1.61 11.22 -8.50
CA PRO A 95 -0.89 12.30 -7.84
C PRO A 95 0.54 11.90 -7.46
N ILE A 96 1.46 12.85 -7.53
CA ILE A 96 2.80 12.72 -6.94
C ILE A 96 2.70 12.95 -5.42
N ALA A 97 3.26 12.05 -4.62
CA ALA A 97 3.28 12.13 -3.15
C ALA A 97 4.65 11.70 -2.58
N SER A 98 4.97 12.08 -1.34
CA SER A 98 6.19 11.57 -0.69
C SER A 98 6.06 10.05 -0.48
N GLY A 99 7.17 9.33 -0.63
CA GLY A 99 7.20 7.87 -0.60
C GLY A 99 6.85 7.21 -1.93
N TYR A 100 6.29 7.94 -2.90
CA TYR A 100 5.98 7.40 -4.23
C TYR A 100 7.22 7.40 -5.13
N GLY A 101 7.32 6.40 -6.01
CA GLY A 101 8.48 6.16 -6.87
C GLY A 101 8.88 7.35 -7.74
N LEU A 102 7.95 8.01 -8.45
CA LEU A 102 8.31 9.16 -9.30
C LEU A 102 8.72 10.39 -8.50
N ALA A 103 8.17 10.60 -7.30
CA ALA A 103 8.61 11.69 -6.43
C ALA A 103 10.07 11.49 -6.00
N THR A 104 10.38 10.28 -5.56
CA THR A 104 11.74 9.89 -5.18
C THR A 104 12.69 9.97 -6.37
N PHE A 105 12.26 9.54 -7.56
CA PHE A 105 13.08 9.64 -8.77
C PHE A 105 13.36 11.09 -9.16
N ALA A 106 12.35 11.96 -9.13
CA ALA A 106 12.52 13.39 -9.38
C ALA A 106 13.48 14.02 -8.36
N TYR A 107 13.37 13.65 -7.08
CA TYR A 107 14.32 14.09 -6.06
C TYR A 107 15.76 13.67 -6.38
N MET A 108 15.96 12.39 -6.72
CA MET A 108 17.29 11.86 -7.01
C MET A 108 17.90 12.52 -8.25
N MET A 109 17.11 12.74 -9.30
CA MET A 109 17.56 13.47 -10.49
C MET A 109 17.94 14.93 -10.18
N GLU A 110 17.17 15.64 -9.36
CA GLU A 110 17.44 17.05 -9.03
C GLU A 110 18.59 17.23 -8.02
N ARG A 111 18.78 16.30 -7.08
CA ARG A 111 19.68 16.48 -5.91
C ARG A 111 20.90 15.58 -5.90
N ARG A 112 20.78 14.37 -6.45
CA ARG A 112 21.82 13.32 -6.37
C ARG A 112 21.90 12.50 -7.67
N PRO A 113 22.03 13.14 -8.86
CA PRO A 113 21.98 12.42 -10.13
C PRO A 113 23.13 11.41 -10.28
N HIS A 114 24.29 11.68 -9.69
CA HIS A 114 25.44 10.76 -9.70
C HIS A 114 25.16 9.41 -9.03
N ASP A 115 24.21 9.34 -8.10
CA ASP A 115 23.85 8.09 -7.42
C ASP A 115 23.04 7.15 -8.31
N ILE A 116 22.46 7.67 -9.40
CA ILE A 116 21.56 6.91 -10.28
C ILE A 116 21.94 6.95 -11.76
N ILE A 117 22.96 7.74 -12.13
CA ILE A 117 23.44 7.91 -13.52
C ILE A 117 23.86 6.59 -14.18
N GLU A 118 24.19 5.61 -13.36
CA GLU A 118 24.81 4.37 -13.78
C GLU A 118 23.77 3.29 -14.15
N PHE A 119 22.51 3.51 -13.78
CA PHE A 119 21.39 2.60 -13.99
C PHE A 119 20.58 2.97 -15.24
N ASP A 120 19.93 1.98 -15.84
CA ASP A 120 19.16 2.12 -17.10
C ASP A 120 17.71 1.63 -16.97
N ALA A 121 17.30 1.16 -15.79
CA ALA A 121 15.92 0.78 -15.48
C ALA A 121 15.57 1.06 -14.01
N CYS A 122 14.27 1.17 -13.72
CA CYS A 122 13.74 1.23 -12.36
C CYS A 122 12.37 0.55 -12.23
N GLY A 123 11.99 0.23 -11.00
CA GLY A 123 10.71 -0.44 -10.70
C GLY A 123 10.53 -0.60 -9.20
N THR A 124 9.42 -1.22 -8.80
CA THR A 124 9.26 -1.68 -7.42
C THR A 124 10.22 -2.84 -7.13
N ILE A 125 10.30 -3.25 -5.86
CA ILE A 125 11.15 -4.40 -5.49
C ILE A 125 10.64 -5.70 -6.14
N GLN A 126 9.33 -5.89 -6.25
CA GLN A 126 8.73 -7.06 -6.89
C GLN A 126 8.93 -7.05 -8.41
N ASP A 127 8.89 -5.88 -9.06
CA ASP A 127 9.20 -5.77 -10.50
C ASP A 127 10.66 -6.16 -10.78
N PHE A 128 11.58 -5.70 -9.94
CA PHE A 128 13.00 -6.08 -10.02
C PHE A 128 13.20 -7.60 -9.89
N VAL A 129 12.55 -8.22 -8.90
CA VAL A 129 12.64 -9.69 -8.71
C VAL A 129 12.03 -10.42 -9.90
N ALA A 130 10.90 -9.96 -10.43
CA ALA A 130 10.26 -10.55 -11.60
C ALA A 130 11.13 -10.44 -12.86
N TYR A 131 11.74 -9.28 -13.06
CA TYR A 131 12.72 -9.00 -14.11
C TYR A 131 13.91 -9.96 -14.03
N ALA A 132 14.49 -10.11 -12.84
CA ALA A 132 15.62 -11.02 -12.60
C ALA A 132 15.23 -12.49 -12.82
N LEU A 133 14.07 -12.93 -12.32
CA LEU A 133 13.60 -14.30 -12.51
C LEU A 133 13.38 -14.66 -13.98
N CYS A 134 12.91 -13.71 -14.79
CA CYS A 134 12.76 -13.90 -16.23
C CYS A 134 14.09 -13.88 -16.99
N GLY A 135 15.20 -13.53 -16.34
CA GLY A 135 16.49 -13.37 -17.01
C GLY A 135 16.51 -12.22 -18.00
N HIS A 136 15.66 -11.21 -17.78
CA HIS A 136 15.64 -10.01 -18.62
C HIS A 136 16.96 -9.25 -18.52
N SER A 137 17.36 -8.61 -19.63
CA SER A 137 18.69 -7.99 -19.75
C SER A 137 18.68 -6.64 -20.48
N ILE A 138 17.52 -6.13 -20.90
CA ILE A 138 17.36 -4.80 -21.48
C ILE A 138 16.18 -4.03 -20.86
N PRO A 139 16.22 -2.69 -20.79
CA PRO A 139 15.16 -1.87 -20.19
C PRO A 139 13.77 -2.11 -20.78
N ALA A 140 13.66 -2.36 -22.09
CA ALA A 140 12.38 -2.60 -22.77
C ALA A 140 11.61 -3.85 -22.27
N GLN A 141 12.27 -4.75 -21.54
CA GLN A 141 11.63 -5.92 -20.92
C GLN A 141 11.09 -5.64 -19.51
N ASN A 142 11.39 -4.47 -18.95
CA ASN A 142 10.91 -4.05 -17.65
C ASN A 142 9.42 -3.70 -17.71
N CYS A 143 8.65 -4.23 -16.77
CA CYS A 143 7.20 -4.11 -16.74
C CYS A 143 6.73 -3.82 -15.31
N MET A 144 5.60 -3.13 -15.19
CA MET A 144 4.94 -2.82 -13.92
C MET A 144 3.43 -2.93 -14.11
N ASP A 145 2.70 -3.32 -13.07
CA ASP A 145 1.23 -3.37 -13.14
C ASP A 145 0.58 -2.00 -12.92
N VAL A 146 -0.67 -1.87 -13.37
CA VAL A 146 -1.44 -0.62 -13.26
C VAL A 146 -1.62 -0.13 -11.82
N THR A 147 -1.67 -1.04 -10.84
CA THR A 147 -1.84 -0.69 -9.42
C THR A 147 -0.56 -0.10 -8.84
N ASP A 148 0.60 -0.71 -9.11
CA ASP A 148 1.90 -0.16 -8.73
C ASP A 148 2.21 1.15 -9.49
N ALA A 149 1.93 1.20 -10.80
CA ALA A 149 2.14 2.40 -11.61
C ALA A 149 1.29 3.58 -11.12
N PHE A 150 0.01 3.34 -10.77
CA PHE A 150 -0.83 4.36 -10.13
C PHE A 150 -0.18 4.87 -8.85
N SER A 151 0.29 3.94 -8.01
CA SER A 151 0.92 4.20 -6.70
C SER A 151 2.31 4.86 -6.76
N TRP A 152 2.86 5.06 -7.95
CA TRP A 152 4.11 5.76 -8.21
C TRP A 152 3.94 7.25 -8.53
N GLY A 153 2.72 7.66 -8.87
CA GLY A 153 2.38 9.03 -9.27
C GLY A 153 2.78 9.33 -10.72
N GLY A 154 1.90 9.95 -11.51
CA GLY A 154 2.16 10.22 -12.94
C GLY A 154 1.71 9.12 -13.91
N PHE A 155 0.92 8.16 -13.45
CA PHE A 155 0.22 7.21 -14.32
C PHE A 155 -1.12 7.81 -14.78
N ASP A 156 -1.43 7.73 -16.07
CA ASP A 156 -2.72 8.16 -16.61
C ASP A 156 -3.69 6.97 -16.67
N ILE A 157 -4.81 7.09 -15.95
CA ILE A 157 -5.80 6.02 -15.84
C ILE A 157 -6.56 5.73 -17.14
N ASN A 158 -6.68 6.72 -18.03
CA ASN A 158 -7.40 6.58 -19.29
C ASN A 158 -6.52 5.87 -20.33
N THR A 159 -5.25 6.27 -20.45
CA THR A 159 -4.32 5.66 -21.42
C THR A 159 -3.65 4.41 -20.88
N LYS A 160 -3.70 4.19 -19.55
CA LYS A 160 -3.02 3.11 -18.83
C LYS A 160 -1.50 3.10 -19.06
N THR A 161 -0.91 4.28 -19.17
CA THR A 161 0.52 4.50 -19.38
C THR A 161 1.05 5.63 -18.51
N TRP A 162 2.36 5.85 -18.49
CA TRP A 162 2.93 7.05 -17.88
C TRP A 162 2.47 8.30 -18.61
N ASN A 163 1.97 9.29 -17.87
CA ASN A 163 1.64 10.60 -18.42
C ASN A 163 2.93 11.28 -18.88
N HIS A 164 3.08 11.40 -20.20
CA HIS A 164 4.26 11.95 -20.84
C HIS A 164 4.59 13.38 -20.39
N HIS A 165 3.57 14.24 -20.23
CA HIS A 165 3.76 15.61 -19.76
C HIS A 165 4.25 15.66 -18.30
N THR A 166 3.78 14.73 -17.45
CA THR A 166 4.26 14.59 -16.07
C THR A 166 5.73 14.16 -16.04
N VAL A 167 6.09 13.13 -16.82
CA VAL A 167 7.47 12.63 -16.92
C VAL A 167 8.41 13.74 -17.41
N GLN A 168 8.01 14.51 -18.43
CA GLN A 168 8.78 15.64 -18.93
C GLN A 168 8.89 16.79 -17.92
N ALA A 169 7.79 17.18 -17.27
CA ALA A 169 7.78 18.27 -16.29
C ALA A 169 8.68 18.01 -15.08
N LEU A 170 8.84 16.73 -14.71
CA LEU A 170 9.73 16.26 -13.66
C LEU A 170 11.18 16.02 -14.15
N GLY A 171 11.45 16.13 -15.45
CA GLY A 171 12.78 15.90 -16.02
C GLY A 171 13.25 14.44 -15.92
N LEU A 172 12.32 13.48 -15.96
CA LEU A 172 12.63 12.07 -15.78
C LEU A 172 13.02 11.41 -17.12
N PRO A 173 14.01 10.48 -17.11
CA PRO A 173 14.38 9.72 -18.29
C PRO A 173 13.32 8.65 -18.60
N ALA A 174 12.40 8.96 -19.52
CA ALA A 174 11.28 8.09 -19.87
C ALA A 174 11.68 6.66 -20.25
N HIS A 175 12.87 6.45 -20.82
CA HIS A 175 13.37 5.13 -21.22
C HIS A 175 13.68 4.20 -20.05
N MET A 176 13.86 4.73 -18.83
CA MET A 176 14.10 3.93 -17.62
C MET A 176 12.80 3.44 -16.97
N LEU A 177 11.68 4.09 -17.27
CA LEU A 177 10.38 3.75 -16.68
C LEU A 177 9.87 2.42 -17.23
N PRO A 178 9.28 1.56 -16.39
CA PRO A 178 8.77 0.27 -16.82
C PRO A 178 7.57 0.42 -17.76
N ALA A 179 7.41 -0.51 -18.70
CA ALA A 179 6.20 -0.59 -19.49
C ALA A 179 5.01 -1.01 -18.63
N VAL A 180 3.96 -0.19 -18.56
CA VAL A 180 2.77 -0.53 -17.76
C VAL A 180 1.93 -1.57 -18.48
N LYS A 181 1.55 -2.64 -17.77
CA LYS A 181 0.76 -3.76 -18.30
C LYS A 181 -0.43 -4.08 -17.42
N ALA A 182 -1.45 -4.70 -18.01
CA ALA A 182 -2.63 -5.15 -17.26
C ALA A 182 -2.27 -6.30 -16.29
N PRO A 183 -2.93 -6.37 -15.12
CA PRO A 183 -2.80 -7.48 -14.19
C PRO A 183 -3.05 -8.83 -14.88
N GLY A 184 -2.34 -9.88 -14.44
CA GLY A 184 -2.46 -11.23 -15.03
C GLY A 184 -1.70 -11.44 -16.35
N ALA A 185 -1.03 -10.41 -16.89
CA ALA A 185 -0.14 -10.57 -18.04
C ALA A 185 1.06 -11.48 -17.71
N ILE A 186 1.52 -12.27 -18.69
CA ILE A 186 2.79 -13.02 -18.59
C ILE A 186 3.91 -12.10 -19.07
N ILE A 187 4.93 -11.90 -18.24
CA ILE A 187 6.07 -11.02 -18.57
C ILE A 187 7.25 -11.79 -19.17
N GLY A 188 7.28 -13.11 -19.01
CA GLY A 188 8.35 -13.96 -19.51
C GLY A 188 8.24 -15.39 -18.96
N GLN A 189 9.31 -16.14 -19.12
CA GLN A 189 9.49 -17.45 -18.51
C GLN A 189 10.66 -17.41 -17.53
N SER A 190 10.56 -18.19 -16.45
CA SER A 190 11.63 -18.33 -15.46
C SER A 190 12.90 -18.85 -16.14
N SER A 191 13.98 -18.09 -15.96
CA SER A 191 15.31 -18.38 -16.47
C SER A 191 16.09 -19.29 -15.53
N ASP A 192 17.37 -19.49 -15.82
CA ASP A 192 18.29 -20.21 -14.95
C ASP A 192 18.49 -19.51 -13.60
N VAL A 193 18.33 -18.19 -13.52
CA VAL A 193 18.31 -17.44 -12.25
C VAL A 193 17.25 -18.00 -11.28
N ALA A 194 16.10 -18.41 -11.80
CA ALA A 194 15.05 -19.01 -10.98
C ALA A 194 15.49 -20.36 -10.38
N ALA A 195 16.28 -21.15 -11.11
CA ALA A 195 16.80 -22.42 -10.63
C ALA A 195 17.76 -22.24 -9.44
N VAL A 196 18.55 -21.17 -9.44
CA VAL A 196 19.44 -20.81 -8.31
C VAL A 196 18.62 -20.49 -7.05
N LEU A 197 17.41 -19.94 -7.21
CA LEU A 197 16.45 -19.68 -6.12
C LEU A 197 15.58 -20.90 -5.77
N GLY A 198 15.88 -22.09 -6.33
CA GLY A 198 15.13 -23.32 -6.09
C GLY A 198 13.77 -23.39 -6.81
N LEU A 199 13.49 -22.45 -7.72
CA LEU A 199 12.28 -22.40 -8.54
C LEU A 199 12.49 -23.18 -9.87
N PRO A 200 11.41 -23.69 -10.49
CA PRO A 200 11.51 -24.39 -11.77
C PRO A 200 11.88 -23.44 -12.92
N HIS A 201 12.71 -23.92 -13.84
CA HIS A 201 13.01 -23.24 -15.11
C HIS A 201 11.84 -23.38 -16.12
N GLY A 202 11.67 -22.39 -17.00
CA GLY A 202 10.75 -22.44 -18.13
C GLY A 202 9.27 -22.32 -17.77
N LYS A 203 8.95 -21.91 -16.54
CA LYS A 203 7.57 -21.64 -16.11
C LYS A 203 7.18 -20.20 -16.41
N PRO A 204 5.94 -19.94 -16.88
CA PRO A 204 5.41 -18.59 -17.00
C PRO A 204 5.58 -17.79 -15.71
N VAL A 205 6.09 -16.56 -15.84
CA VAL A 205 6.15 -15.59 -14.76
C VAL A 205 5.09 -14.53 -15.06
N TYR A 206 4.13 -14.40 -14.16
CA TYR A 206 3.13 -13.35 -14.23
C TYR A 206 3.71 -12.01 -13.79
N LEU A 207 3.13 -10.94 -14.32
CA LEU A 207 3.42 -9.57 -13.93
C LEU A 207 3.34 -9.45 -12.41
N ALA A 208 4.37 -8.83 -11.82
CA ALA A 208 4.41 -8.57 -10.40
C ALA A 208 3.29 -7.59 -10.00
N MET A 209 2.84 -7.66 -8.75
CA MET A 209 1.73 -6.84 -8.27
C MET A 209 1.97 -6.30 -6.86
N GLY A 210 1.30 -5.22 -6.52
CA GLY A 210 1.24 -4.74 -5.15
C GLY A 210 0.67 -5.77 -4.17
N ASP A 211 1.23 -5.81 -2.96
CA ASP A 211 0.78 -6.67 -1.85
C ASP A 211 -0.68 -6.39 -1.43
N HIS A 212 -1.05 -5.11 -1.34
CA HIS A 212 -2.37 -4.67 -0.93
C HIS A 212 -3.51 -5.17 -1.85
N PRO A 213 -3.50 -4.94 -3.18
CA PRO A 213 -4.55 -5.47 -4.05
C PRO A 213 -4.61 -7.01 -4.04
N CYS A 214 -3.47 -7.69 -3.88
CA CYS A 214 -3.45 -9.15 -3.73
C CYS A 214 -4.14 -9.61 -2.44
N ALA A 215 -3.85 -8.98 -1.30
CA ALA A 215 -4.47 -9.34 -0.01
C ALA A 215 -5.98 -9.08 0.01
N VAL A 216 -6.42 -7.97 -0.59
CA VAL A 216 -7.85 -7.66 -0.77
C VAL A 216 -8.52 -8.76 -1.59
N MET A 217 -7.94 -9.12 -2.74
CA MET A 217 -8.51 -10.17 -3.60
C MET A 217 -8.63 -11.50 -2.87
N THR A 218 -7.61 -11.92 -2.11
CA THR A 218 -7.66 -13.15 -1.31
C THR A 218 -8.80 -13.13 -0.31
N THR A 219 -8.97 -12.02 0.40
CA THR A 219 -10.04 -11.89 1.40
C THR A 219 -11.41 -12.02 0.76
N ILE A 220 -11.58 -11.42 -0.43
CA ILE A 220 -12.85 -11.51 -1.16
C ILE A 220 -13.07 -12.94 -1.67
N ALA A 221 -12.02 -13.59 -2.20
CA ALA A 221 -12.09 -14.97 -2.69
C ALA A 221 -12.35 -16.01 -1.58
N GLN A 222 -11.87 -15.77 -0.36
CA GLN A 222 -12.11 -16.65 0.80
C GLN A 222 -13.53 -16.50 1.38
N THR A 223 -14.12 -15.30 1.28
CA THR A 223 -15.41 -15.00 1.91
C THR A 223 -16.61 -15.26 0.99
N ARG A 224 -16.39 -15.46 -0.31
CA ARG A 224 -17.46 -15.68 -1.30
C ARG A 224 -17.19 -16.91 -2.16
N GLY A 225 -18.25 -17.64 -2.50
CA GLY A 225 -18.17 -18.79 -3.40
C GLY A 225 -17.72 -18.36 -4.81
N PRO A 226 -17.03 -19.24 -5.59
CA PRO A 226 -16.51 -18.91 -6.93
C PRO A 226 -17.57 -18.50 -7.97
N ALA A 227 -18.86 -18.71 -7.69
CA ALA A 227 -19.98 -18.40 -8.58
C ALA A 227 -20.71 -17.08 -8.24
N ASP A 228 -20.44 -16.47 -7.08
CA ASP A 228 -21.13 -15.26 -6.56
C ASP A 228 -20.18 -14.05 -6.43
N LEU A 229 -19.26 -13.89 -7.38
CA LEU A 229 -18.30 -12.78 -7.43
C LEU A 229 -18.96 -11.47 -7.91
N ASN A 230 -20.05 -11.02 -7.27
CA ASN A 230 -20.41 -9.61 -7.34
C ASN A 230 -19.48 -8.82 -6.41
N LEU A 231 -18.30 -8.44 -6.94
CA LEU A 231 -17.28 -7.75 -6.14
C LEU A 231 -17.70 -6.36 -5.65
N SER A 232 -18.74 -5.77 -6.24
CA SER A 232 -19.15 -4.40 -5.94
C SER A 232 -19.38 -4.19 -4.45
N ARG A 233 -18.83 -3.09 -3.93
CA ARG A 233 -18.99 -2.59 -2.56
C ARG A 233 -18.52 -3.55 -1.47
N THR A 234 -17.67 -4.51 -1.80
CA THR A 234 -16.98 -5.32 -0.79
C THR A 234 -15.90 -4.48 -0.11
N SER A 235 -15.86 -4.49 1.22
CA SER A 235 -14.90 -3.72 2.01
C SER A 235 -14.02 -4.64 2.83
N VAL A 236 -12.73 -4.32 2.91
CA VAL A 236 -11.71 -5.08 3.63
C VAL A 236 -10.96 -4.11 4.54
N LEU A 237 -11.02 -4.36 5.86
CA LEU A 237 -10.30 -3.61 6.87
C LEU A 237 -9.11 -4.43 7.38
N SER A 238 -7.90 -3.93 7.16
CA SER A 238 -6.66 -4.53 7.63
C SER A 238 -6.05 -3.66 8.72
N ILE A 239 -5.89 -4.20 9.93
CA ILE A 239 -5.29 -3.51 11.07
C ILE A 239 -3.99 -4.24 11.44
N GLY A 240 -2.86 -3.66 11.04
CA GLY A 240 -1.53 -4.04 11.49
C GLY A 240 -0.97 -2.99 12.43
N SER A 241 0.32 -2.64 12.31
CA SER A 241 0.87 -1.46 13.01
C SER A 241 0.15 -0.18 12.57
N ALA A 242 -0.10 -0.05 11.27
CA ALA A 242 -0.96 0.96 10.64
C ALA A 242 -2.32 0.31 10.26
N SER A 243 -3.29 1.09 9.79
CA SER A 243 -4.59 0.55 9.34
C SER A 243 -4.91 0.96 7.91
N GLN A 244 -5.56 0.06 7.17
CA GLN A 244 -5.99 0.27 5.79
C GLN A 244 -7.41 -0.24 5.61
N LEU A 245 -8.27 0.57 5.00
CA LEU A 245 -9.62 0.20 4.61
C LEU A 245 -9.72 0.29 3.10
N ALA A 246 -9.98 -0.84 2.47
CA ALA A 246 -10.13 -0.96 1.03
C ALA A 246 -11.58 -1.26 0.68
N MET A 247 -12.10 -0.66 -0.38
CA MET A 247 -13.45 -0.85 -0.88
C MET A 247 -13.39 -1.09 -2.38
N VAL A 248 -13.98 -2.19 -2.86
CA VAL A 248 -14.14 -2.40 -4.30
C VAL A 248 -15.27 -1.53 -4.82
N LEU A 249 -14.93 -0.68 -5.77
CA LEU A 249 -15.82 0.31 -6.37
C LEU A 249 -16.12 -0.05 -7.81
N THR A 250 -17.34 0.24 -8.25
CA THR A 250 -17.71 0.20 -9.66
C THR A 250 -17.18 1.42 -10.40
N GLU A 251 -17.26 1.40 -11.73
CA GLU A 251 -16.99 2.58 -12.56
C GLU A 251 -17.90 3.76 -12.23
N ASP A 252 -19.18 3.51 -11.95
CA ASP A 252 -20.14 4.54 -11.53
C ASP A 252 -19.74 5.17 -10.19
N ASP A 253 -19.38 4.34 -9.19
CA ASP A 253 -18.92 4.82 -7.88
C ASP A 253 -17.65 5.69 -8.04
N ALA A 254 -16.69 5.24 -8.86
CA ALA A 254 -15.45 5.98 -9.12
C ALA A 254 -15.70 7.31 -9.84
N THR A 255 -16.64 7.33 -10.79
CA THR A 255 -17.01 8.54 -11.54
C THR A 255 -17.71 9.56 -10.65
N GLN A 256 -18.65 9.10 -9.81
CA GLN A 256 -19.34 9.96 -8.85
C GLN A 256 -18.36 10.60 -7.86
N LEU A 257 -17.40 9.83 -7.34
CA LEU A 257 -16.36 10.35 -6.43
C LEU A 257 -15.44 11.38 -7.09
N LYS A 258 -15.12 11.21 -8.38
CA LYS A 258 -14.33 12.21 -9.13
C LYS A 258 -15.08 13.54 -9.25
N GLN A 259 -16.39 13.48 -9.53
CA GLN A 259 -17.25 14.66 -9.69
C GLN A 259 -17.49 15.40 -8.38
N SER A 260 -17.70 14.68 -7.27
CA SER A 260 -18.04 15.30 -5.98
C SER A 260 -16.84 15.93 -5.26
N ARG A 261 -15.61 15.47 -5.52
CA ARG A 261 -14.43 15.87 -4.73
C ARG A 261 -13.43 16.78 -5.42
N GLY A 262 -13.52 17.01 -6.73
CA GLY A 262 -12.50 17.79 -7.45
C GLY A 262 -11.11 17.21 -7.22
N SER A 263 -10.77 16.09 -7.89
CA SER A 263 -9.46 15.42 -7.86
C SER A 263 -8.78 15.29 -6.48
N CYS A 264 -9.07 14.17 -5.80
CA CYS A 264 -8.34 13.59 -4.67
C CYS A 264 -8.45 14.27 -3.29
N SER A 265 -9.22 13.63 -2.38
CA SER A 265 -8.93 13.79 -0.94
C SER A 265 -7.63 13.05 -0.62
N LEU A 266 -6.68 13.71 0.04
CA LEU A 266 -5.43 13.07 0.49
C LEU A 266 -5.67 11.89 1.45
N SER A 267 -6.87 11.75 2.01
CA SER A 267 -7.25 10.68 2.93
C SER A 267 -7.86 9.44 2.26
N PHE A 268 -8.27 9.53 0.98
CA PHE A 268 -8.96 8.45 0.28
C PHE A 268 -8.62 8.45 -1.20
N GLU A 269 -7.94 7.40 -1.63
CA GLU A 269 -7.43 7.25 -2.98
C GLU A 269 -8.25 6.23 -3.76
N VAL A 270 -8.57 6.52 -5.03
CA VAL A 270 -9.26 5.58 -5.91
C VAL A 270 -8.26 5.08 -6.95
N ARG A 271 -7.92 3.81 -6.88
CA ARG A 271 -6.91 3.16 -7.72
C ARG A 271 -7.58 2.19 -8.71
N PRO A 272 -6.97 1.90 -9.88
CA PRO A 272 -7.38 0.77 -10.71
C PRO A 272 -7.32 -0.55 -9.92
N PHE A 273 -8.16 -1.54 -10.25
CA PHE A 273 -8.17 -2.82 -9.55
C PHE A 273 -8.51 -4.01 -10.46
N LEU A 274 -7.48 -4.78 -10.84
CA LEU A 274 -7.54 -6.06 -11.57
C LEU A 274 -8.16 -6.05 -12.99
N SER A 275 -9.34 -5.45 -13.15
CA SER A 275 -10.11 -5.35 -14.38
C SER A 275 -10.36 -3.89 -14.75
N GLU A 276 -10.79 -3.63 -15.98
CA GLU A 276 -10.97 -2.27 -16.50
C GLU A 276 -12.08 -1.48 -15.77
N ASN A 277 -13.10 -2.19 -15.28
CA ASN A 277 -14.30 -1.57 -14.70
C ASN A 277 -14.33 -1.65 -13.17
N TRP A 278 -13.22 -2.07 -12.56
CA TRP A 278 -13.09 -2.21 -11.12
C TRP A 278 -12.03 -1.27 -10.58
N TYR A 279 -12.38 -0.64 -9.47
CA TYR A 279 -11.53 0.30 -8.77
C TYR A 279 -11.43 -0.11 -7.31
N LEU A 280 -10.36 0.32 -6.66
CA LEU A 280 -10.17 0.14 -5.22
C LEU A 280 -10.07 1.52 -4.56
N GLY A 281 -11.08 1.84 -3.77
CA GLY A 281 -11.04 2.97 -2.85
C GLY A 281 -10.27 2.60 -1.59
N VAL A 282 -9.23 3.35 -1.25
CA VAL A 282 -8.33 3.02 -0.14
C VAL A 282 -8.20 4.22 0.80
N ALA A 283 -8.55 4.00 2.06
CA ALA A 283 -8.16 4.86 3.18
C ALA A 283 -6.96 4.24 3.91
N GLY A 284 -5.93 5.03 4.14
CA GLY A 284 -4.74 4.62 4.89
C GLY A 284 -4.56 5.49 6.14
N SER A 285 -4.41 4.86 7.29
CA SER A 285 -4.19 5.49 8.59
C SER A 285 -2.84 5.06 9.14
N LEU A 286 -2.01 6.03 9.56
CA LEU A 286 -0.77 5.77 10.30
C LEU A 286 -1.06 5.17 11.68
N SER A 287 -2.27 5.40 12.18
CA SER A 287 -2.77 4.89 13.44
C SER A 287 -3.37 3.49 13.26
N GLY A 288 -2.82 2.50 13.94
CA GLY A 288 -3.31 1.13 13.97
C GLY A 288 -2.99 0.45 15.31
N GLY A 289 -2.55 -0.80 15.26
CA GLY A 289 -2.08 -1.55 16.42
C GLY A 289 -0.87 -0.89 17.12
N ASN A 290 -0.12 -0.02 16.44
CA ASN A 290 0.96 0.75 17.06
C ASN A 290 0.49 1.66 18.21
N ILE A 291 -0.75 2.16 18.16
CA ILE A 291 -1.35 2.99 19.22
C ILE A 291 -1.66 2.15 20.45
N PHE A 292 -2.21 0.95 20.24
CA PHE A 292 -2.48 0.03 21.35
C PHE A 292 -1.18 -0.51 21.96
N ALA A 293 -0.18 -0.80 21.12
CA ALA A 293 1.16 -1.17 21.57
C ALA A 293 1.81 -0.08 22.41
N TRP A 294 1.71 1.18 21.98
CA TRP A 294 2.13 2.31 22.78
C TRP A 294 1.43 2.33 24.15
N PHE A 295 0.10 2.19 24.18
CA PHE A 295 -0.66 2.17 25.43
C PHE A 295 -0.24 1.04 26.40
N VAL A 296 0.00 -0.18 25.87
CA VAL A 296 0.58 -1.30 26.62
C VAL A 296 1.90 -0.90 27.27
N LYS A 297 2.81 -0.28 26.51
CA LYS A 297 4.10 0.19 27.03
C LYS A 297 3.94 1.28 28.09
N GLN A 298 2.97 2.19 27.93
CA GLN A 298 2.68 3.20 28.95
C GLN A 298 2.19 2.57 30.26
N CYS A 299 1.31 1.58 30.18
CA CYS A 299 0.80 0.86 31.36
C CYS A 299 1.93 0.14 32.11
N GLN A 300 2.83 -0.53 31.38
CA GLN A 300 4.01 -1.15 31.98
C GLN A 300 4.96 -0.11 32.60
N ALA A 301 5.19 1.01 31.93
CA ALA A 301 6.03 2.08 32.45
C ALA A 301 5.46 2.68 33.74
N TRP A 302 4.15 2.99 33.79
CA TRP A 302 3.49 3.47 34.99
C TRP A 302 3.51 2.44 36.12
N SER A 303 3.28 1.17 35.80
CA SER A 303 3.39 0.07 36.77
C SER A 303 4.77 0.04 37.44
N ARG A 304 5.85 0.18 36.65
CA ARG A 304 7.22 0.25 37.19
C ARG A 304 7.47 1.49 38.04
N GLN A 305 6.97 2.66 37.63
CA GLN A 305 7.15 3.91 38.38
C GLN A 305 6.42 3.90 39.73
N LEU A 306 5.30 3.18 39.82
CA LEU A 306 4.47 3.07 41.03
C LEU A 306 4.80 1.84 41.89
N ALA A 307 5.68 0.94 41.42
CA ALA A 307 6.05 -0.26 42.14
C ALA A 307 6.80 0.09 43.43
N VAL A 308 6.27 -0.37 44.57
CA VAL A 308 6.91 -0.19 45.89
C VAL A 308 8.20 -0.99 45.97
N ASP A 309 8.21 -2.18 45.36
CA ASP A 309 9.40 -3.02 45.19
C ASP A 309 9.85 -2.98 43.72
N PRO A 310 10.99 -2.35 43.40
CA PRO A 310 11.54 -2.29 42.05
C PRO A 310 11.92 -3.66 41.47
N THR A 311 11.98 -4.71 42.30
CA THR A 311 12.32 -6.08 41.90
C THR A 311 11.09 -6.96 41.68
N ALA A 312 9.89 -6.44 41.92
CA ALA A 312 8.65 -7.18 41.71
C ALA A 312 8.51 -7.63 40.24
N GLU A 313 8.00 -8.84 40.06
CA GLU A 313 7.73 -9.38 38.73
C GLU A 313 6.64 -8.56 38.04
N HIS A 314 6.96 -8.04 36.85
CA HIS A 314 6.03 -7.28 36.02
C HIS A 314 5.38 -8.19 34.97
N LEU A 315 4.15 -7.85 34.57
CA LEU A 315 3.48 -8.55 33.49
C LEU A 315 4.32 -8.50 32.20
N SER A 316 4.39 -9.64 31.51
CA SER A 316 4.89 -9.70 30.14
C SER A 316 4.04 -8.84 29.20
N ASP A 317 4.56 -8.58 28.00
CA ASP A 317 3.81 -7.86 26.95
C ASP A 317 2.46 -8.56 26.67
N ASP A 318 2.47 -9.86 26.38
CA ASP A 318 1.26 -10.64 26.07
C ASP A 318 0.25 -10.64 27.22
N ALA A 319 0.72 -10.79 28.47
CA ALA A 319 -0.15 -10.75 29.64
C ALA A 319 -0.75 -9.35 29.84
N THR A 320 0.02 -8.29 29.54
CA THR A 320 -0.48 -6.91 29.60
C THR A 320 -1.54 -6.66 28.53
N TYR A 321 -1.29 -7.08 27.29
CA TYR A 321 -2.27 -7.03 26.20
C TYR A 321 -3.58 -7.72 26.58
N ALA A 322 -3.51 -9.00 26.98
CA ALA A 322 -4.67 -9.78 27.36
C ALA A 322 -5.48 -9.12 28.48
N ARG A 323 -4.77 -8.54 29.46
CA ARG A 323 -5.42 -7.84 30.58
C ARG A 323 -6.12 -6.56 30.13
N LEU A 324 -5.47 -5.71 29.34
CA LEU A 324 -6.05 -4.45 28.85
C LEU A 324 -7.24 -4.71 27.93
N ILE A 325 -7.14 -5.67 27.01
CA ILE A 325 -8.24 -6.09 26.14
C ILE A 325 -9.44 -6.58 26.97
N SER A 326 -9.18 -7.42 27.98
CA SER A 326 -10.23 -7.91 28.88
C SER A 326 -10.93 -6.76 29.63
N LEU A 327 -10.17 -5.81 30.17
CA LEU A 327 -10.73 -4.64 30.85
C LEU A 327 -11.54 -3.76 29.89
N GLY A 328 -11.02 -3.51 28.68
CA GLY A 328 -11.74 -2.76 27.64
C GLY A 328 -13.07 -3.40 27.25
N GLY A 329 -13.10 -4.73 27.17
CA GLY A 329 -14.32 -5.49 26.91
C GLY A 329 -15.43 -5.32 27.95
N THR A 330 -15.12 -4.79 29.14
CA THR A 330 -16.10 -4.47 30.20
C THR A 330 -16.60 -3.02 30.18
N LYS A 331 -16.03 -2.17 29.31
CA LYS A 331 -16.26 -0.71 29.24
C LYS A 331 -16.66 -0.23 27.85
N LEU A 332 -17.40 -1.06 27.12
CA LEU A 332 -17.81 -0.77 25.74
C LEU A 332 -18.78 0.43 25.63
N ASP A 333 -19.45 0.78 26.72
CA ASP A 333 -20.40 1.89 26.87
C ASP A 333 -19.75 3.22 27.29
N THR A 334 -18.42 3.26 27.46
CA THR A 334 -17.70 4.47 27.84
C THR A 334 -17.96 5.64 26.87
N ASP A 335 -18.13 6.86 27.40
CA ASP A 335 -18.25 8.10 26.60
C ASP A 335 -16.88 8.76 26.34
N LEU A 336 -15.80 8.23 26.93
CA LEU A 336 -14.43 8.71 26.72
C LEU A 336 -14.03 8.59 25.24
N ARG A 337 -13.56 9.68 24.62
CA ARG A 337 -13.14 9.68 23.21
C ARG A 337 -11.64 9.76 23.11
N PHE A 338 -11.04 8.88 22.31
CA PHE A 338 -9.61 8.88 22.03
C PHE A 338 -9.39 9.14 20.54
N SER A 339 -8.71 10.24 20.19
CA SER A 339 -8.21 10.46 18.84
C SER A 339 -6.85 9.75 18.70
N PRO A 340 -6.73 8.73 17.82
CA PRO A 340 -5.57 7.84 17.80
C PRO A 340 -4.35 8.41 17.07
N THR A 341 -4.40 9.66 16.62
CA THR A 341 -3.45 10.27 15.68
C THR A 341 -2.13 10.72 16.33
N LEU A 342 -1.55 9.89 17.20
CA LEU A 342 -0.31 10.17 17.94
C LEU A 342 0.91 10.39 17.02
N TYR A 343 0.89 9.80 15.83
CA TYR A 343 1.94 9.95 14.80
C TYR A 343 1.57 10.98 13.71
N GLY A 344 0.45 11.69 13.86
CA GLY A 344 -0.18 12.41 12.75
C GLY A 344 -0.87 11.46 11.77
N GLU A 345 -1.28 11.98 10.61
CA GLU A 345 -1.85 11.20 9.50
C GLU A 345 -1.27 11.66 8.15
N TRP A 346 -1.36 10.80 7.11
CA TRP A 346 -0.81 11.12 5.79
C TRP A 346 -1.33 12.43 5.20
N ALA A 347 -2.64 12.66 5.32
CA ALA A 347 -3.28 13.89 4.85
C ALA A 347 -3.02 15.10 5.77
N SER A 348 -2.66 14.85 7.04
CA SER A 348 -2.53 15.86 8.08
C SER A 348 -1.38 15.50 9.04
N PRO A 349 -0.11 15.66 8.66
CA PRO A 349 1.02 15.21 9.49
C PRO A 349 1.12 15.91 10.85
N ASP A 350 0.58 17.13 10.94
CA ASP A 350 0.60 17.94 12.16
C ASP A 350 -0.56 17.66 13.12
N VAL A 351 -1.50 16.78 12.76
CA VAL A 351 -2.55 16.37 13.69
C VAL A 351 -1.95 15.62 14.88
N ARG A 352 -2.60 15.70 16.04
CA ARG A 352 -2.15 15.09 17.29
C ARG A 352 -3.29 14.31 17.92
N GLY A 353 -2.96 13.21 18.57
CA GLY A 353 -3.91 12.47 19.37
C GLY A 353 -4.40 13.28 20.58
N SER A 354 -5.63 13.02 20.98
CA SER A 354 -6.32 13.72 22.06
C SER A 354 -7.20 12.76 22.85
N ILE A 355 -7.52 13.12 24.09
CA ILE A 355 -8.54 12.45 24.89
C ILE A 355 -9.59 13.49 25.26
N GLU A 356 -10.84 13.21 24.93
CA GLU A 356 -11.97 14.10 25.14
C GLU A 356 -13.06 13.41 25.97
N GLN A 357 -14.00 14.22 26.49
CA GLN A 357 -15.09 13.75 27.37
C GLN A 357 -14.60 13.09 28.68
N LEU A 358 -13.43 13.51 29.18
CA LEU A 358 -12.91 13.02 30.45
C LEU A 358 -13.80 13.47 31.62
N ARG A 359 -14.19 12.51 32.46
CA ARG A 359 -14.93 12.69 33.70
C ARG A 359 -14.23 11.92 34.81
N ILE A 360 -14.56 12.25 36.06
CA ILE A 360 -14.05 11.51 37.22
C ILE A 360 -14.44 10.02 37.21
N SER A 361 -15.53 9.68 36.51
CA SER A 361 -16.14 8.34 36.50
C SER A 361 -15.72 7.42 35.34
N ASN A 362 -15.01 7.93 34.31
CA ASN A 362 -14.73 7.20 33.07
C ASN A 362 -13.22 7.15 32.72
N TRP A 363 -12.37 7.12 33.75
CA TRP A 363 -10.90 7.15 33.61
C TRP A 363 -10.22 5.85 34.08
N SER A 364 -10.83 4.69 33.84
CA SER A 364 -10.18 3.40 34.09
C SER A 364 -9.32 2.95 32.91
N LEU A 365 -8.40 2.01 33.13
CA LEU A 365 -7.66 1.36 32.04
C LEU A 365 -8.60 0.67 31.03
N GLY A 366 -9.78 0.22 31.48
CA GLY A 366 -10.81 -0.32 30.60
C GLY A 366 -11.42 0.76 29.70
N ASP A 367 -11.74 1.94 30.25
CA ASP A 367 -12.27 3.07 29.47
C ASP A 367 -11.25 3.53 28.41
N ILE A 368 -9.98 3.66 28.79
CA ILE A 368 -8.91 4.03 27.87
C ILE A 368 -8.73 2.96 26.79
N SER A 369 -8.68 1.68 27.17
CA SER A 369 -8.55 0.58 26.21
C SER A 369 -9.72 0.54 25.21
N ALA A 370 -10.96 0.68 25.69
CA ALA A 370 -12.15 0.67 24.83
C ALA A 370 -12.20 1.89 23.90
N SER A 371 -11.88 3.08 24.43
CA SER A 371 -11.86 4.32 23.66
C SER A 371 -10.76 4.34 22.59
N ILE A 372 -9.59 3.76 22.84
CA ILE A 372 -8.54 3.59 21.81
C ILE A 372 -9.04 2.71 20.66
N CYS A 373 -9.61 1.54 20.97
CA CYS A 373 -10.12 0.63 19.93
C CYS A 373 -11.22 1.29 19.09
N ARG A 374 -12.16 2.00 19.74
CA ARG A 374 -13.19 2.78 19.04
C ARG A 374 -12.58 3.90 18.20
N GLY A 375 -11.64 4.65 18.77
CA GLY A 375 -10.94 5.75 18.10
C GLY A 375 -10.20 5.32 16.84
N LEU A 376 -9.54 4.16 16.86
CA LEU A 376 -8.87 3.58 15.69
C LEU A 376 -9.84 3.33 14.53
N VAL A 377 -11.01 2.77 14.84
CA VAL A 377 -12.07 2.53 13.85
C VAL A 377 -12.64 3.88 13.39
N ASP A 378 -13.06 4.75 14.30
CA ASP A 378 -13.64 6.05 13.95
C ASP A 378 -12.70 6.88 13.05
N ASN A 379 -11.40 6.86 13.36
CA ASN A 379 -10.37 7.58 12.58
C ASN A 379 -10.34 7.10 11.12
N ILE A 380 -10.19 5.79 10.87
CA ILE A 380 -10.11 5.29 9.49
C ILE A 380 -11.45 5.44 8.74
N PHE A 381 -12.58 5.30 9.43
CA PHE A 381 -13.90 5.50 8.83
C PHE A 381 -14.17 6.96 8.47
N SER A 382 -13.66 7.91 9.25
CA SER A 382 -13.77 9.35 8.95
C SER A 382 -13.08 9.72 7.63
N MET A 383 -12.07 8.96 7.22
CA MET A 383 -11.33 9.17 5.97
C MET A 383 -12.13 8.80 4.72
N VAL A 384 -13.13 7.92 4.87
CA VAL A 384 -14.01 7.46 3.77
C VAL A 384 -14.98 8.59 3.37
N PRO A 385 -15.28 8.79 2.07
CA PRO A 385 -16.32 9.71 1.61
C PRO A 385 -17.70 9.41 2.19
N GLU A 386 -18.48 10.45 2.51
CA GLU A 386 -19.83 10.31 3.09
C GLU A 386 -20.76 9.46 2.23
N ASP A 387 -20.69 9.63 0.91
CA ASP A 387 -21.46 8.87 -0.09
C ASP A 387 -21.23 7.35 0.01
N LEU A 388 -20.05 6.94 0.49
CA LEU A 388 -19.68 5.52 0.69
C LEU A 388 -19.84 5.05 2.14
N ARG A 389 -19.92 5.96 3.12
CA ARG A 389 -20.05 5.60 4.54
C ARG A 389 -21.41 4.99 4.87
N THR A 390 -22.47 5.42 4.19
CA THR A 390 -23.84 4.90 4.39
C THR A 390 -23.93 3.40 4.15
N ASP A 391 -23.22 2.88 3.15
CA ASP A 391 -23.15 1.45 2.82
C ASP A 391 -22.30 0.66 3.81
N LEU A 392 -21.20 1.25 4.30
CA LEU A 392 -20.37 0.66 5.34
C LEU A 392 -21.16 0.45 6.65
N LEU A 393 -22.00 1.42 7.02
CA LEU A 393 -22.85 1.36 8.21
C LEU A 393 -24.01 0.34 8.09
N GLN A 394 -24.31 -0.13 6.88
CA GLN A 394 -25.27 -1.22 6.65
C GLN A 394 -24.65 -2.61 6.88
N GLN A 395 -23.32 -2.72 6.99
CA GLN A 395 -22.65 -4.00 7.20
C GLN A 395 -22.79 -4.47 8.67
N PRO A 396 -23.26 -5.72 8.91
CA PRO A 396 -23.53 -6.23 10.26
C PRO A 396 -22.34 -6.17 11.21
N LEU A 397 -21.10 -6.30 10.72
CA LEU A 397 -19.87 -6.31 11.51
C LEU A 397 -19.46 -4.91 12.03
N LEU A 398 -19.86 -3.85 11.32
CA LEU A 398 -19.60 -2.46 11.67
C LEU A 398 -20.60 -1.91 12.68
N LYS A 399 -21.88 -2.27 12.54
CA LYS A 399 -22.90 -2.07 13.59
C LYS A 399 -22.55 -2.73 14.92
N TYR A 400 -21.58 -3.64 14.92
CA TYR A 400 -21.31 -4.55 16.01
C TYR A 400 -20.05 -4.23 16.80
N PHE A 401 -19.04 -3.68 16.14
CA PHE A 401 -17.97 -2.94 16.82
C PHE A 401 -18.50 -1.62 17.41
N LEU A 402 -19.52 -1.01 16.79
CA LEU A 402 -20.23 0.16 17.30
C LEU A 402 -21.42 -0.18 18.24
N GLY A 403 -21.74 -1.46 18.47
CA GLY A 403 -23.02 -1.82 19.10
C GLY A 403 -23.16 -3.20 19.76
N GLN A 404 -22.09 -3.83 20.25
CA GLN A 404 -22.04 -5.10 21.03
C GLN A 404 -21.74 -6.42 20.26
N LYS A 405 -20.45 -6.71 20.01
CA LYS A 405 -19.75 -7.95 20.46
C LYS A 405 -19.97 -9.32 19.76
N LEU A 406 -19.11 -9.68 18.79
CA LEU A 406 -18.78 -11.02 18.18
C LEU A 406 -19.82 -12.19 18.17
N ALA A 407 -20.63 -12.39 17.10
CA ALA A 407 -21.63 -13.47 16.93
C ALA A 407 -21.49 -14.19 15.58
N HIS A 408 -20.82 -13.60 14.58
CA HIS A 408 -20.49 -14.27 13.32
C HIS A 408 -19.00 -14.07 12.98
N PRO A 409 -18.11 -14.93 13.52
CA PRO A 409 -16.66 -14.86 13.27
C PRO A 409 -16.26 -15.07 11.79
N SER A 410 -17.17 -15.58 10.95
CA SER A 410 -16.89 -15.98 9.57
C SER A 410 -16.60 -14.84 8.59
N GLN A 411 -16.90 -13.59 8.98
CA GLN A 411 -16.67 -12.40 8.15
C GLN A 411 -15.43 -11.60 8.58
N LEU A 412 -14.79 -11.97 9.70
CA LEU A 412 -13.53 -11.38 10.15
C LEU A 412 -12.38 -12.30 9.73
N SER A 413 -11.76 -12.02 8.58
CA SER A 413 -10.53 -12.70 8.18
C SER A 413 -9.34 -12.04 8.86
N ILE A 414 -8.65 -12.79 9.72
CA ILE A 414 -7.35 -12.36 10.27
C ILE A 414 -6.34 -12.57 9.15
N GLN A 415 -5.93 -11.47 8.52
CA GLN A 415 -4.97 -11.54 7.43
C GLN A 415 -3.57 -11.85 7.96
N SER A 416 -2.86 -12.71 7.25
CA SER A 416 -1.42 -12.94 7.41
C SER A 416 -0.68 -12.54 6.13
N THR A 417 0.64 -12.43 6.20
CA THR A 417 1.48 -12.21 5.00
C THR A 417 1.27 -13.26 3.91
N ALA A 418 0.71 -14.43 4.24
CA ALA A 418 0.36 -15.45 3.26
C ALA A 418 -0.79 -15.03 2.32
N ASP A 419 -1.64 -14.06 2.71
CA ASP A 419 -2.81 -13.71 1.89
C ASP A 419 -2.44 -12.97 0.61
N ALA A 420 -1.44 -12.09 0.63
CA ALA A 420 -0.93 -11.47 -0.59
C ALA A 420 -0.33 -12.53 -1.54
N ALA A 421 0.40 -13.52 -1.00
CA ALA A 421 0.97 -14.62 -1.77
C ALA A 421 -0.10 -15.53 -2.38
N VAL A 422 -1.18 -15.81 -1.64
CA VAL A 422 -2.36 -16.52 -2.18
C VAL A 422 -3.02 -15.71 -3.29
N GLY A 423 -3.12 -14.40 -3.10
CA GLY A 423 -3.78 -13.49 -4.04
C GLY A 423 -3.09 -13.46 -5.38
N VAL A 424 -1.77 -13.25 -5.37
CA VAL A 424 -0.97 -13.24 -6.60
C VAL A 424 -0.94 -14.60 -7.31
N ALA A 425 -1.07 -15.71 -6.57
CA ALA A 425 -1.19 -17.04 -7.17
C ALA A 425 -2.57 -17.27 -7.81
N PHE A 426 -3.63 -16.66 -7.25
CA PHE A 426 -5.02 -16.84 -7.68
C PHE A 426 -5.42 -15.90 -8.83
N ILE A 427 -5.01 -14.63 -8.77
CA ILE A 427 -5.42 -13.57 -9.71
C ILE A 427 -5.28 -13.97 -11.19
N PRO A 428 -4.16 -14.56 -11.66
CA PRO A 428 -4.04 -14.95 -13.06
C PRO A 428 -5.11 -15.94 -13.51
N SER A 429 -5.53 -16.87 -12.63
CA SER A 429 -6.58 -17.85 -12.94
C SER A 429 -7.98 -17.23 -12.96
N LEU A 430 -8.17 -16.13 -12.23
CA LEU A 430 -9.41 -15.35 -12.24
C LEU A 430 -9.56 -14.54 -13.53
N LEU A 431 -8.46 -13.92 -13.99
CA LEU A 431 -8.44 -13.01 -15.14
C LEU A 431 -8.35 -13.71 -16.50
N GLN A 432 -8.01 -14.99 -16.53
CA GLN A 432 -7.95 -15.80 -17.77
C GLN A 432 -9.27 -16.50 -18.13
N LYS A 433 -10.34 -16.25 -17.37
CA LYS A 433 -11.71 -16.62 -17.72
C LYS A 433 -12.38 -15.49 -18.47
#